data_AF-A0A3A9JJ33-F1
#
_entry.id   AF-A0A3A9JJ33-F1
#
_cell.length_a   1.000
_cell.length_b   1.000
_cell.length_c   1.000
_cell.angle_alpha   90.00
_cell.angle_beta   90.00
_cell.angle_gamma   90.00
#
_symmetry.space_group_name_H-M   'P 1'
#
loop_
_entity.id
_entity.type
_entity.pdbx_description
1 polymer ?
#
loop_
_entity_poly.entity_id
_entity_poly.type
_entity_poly.pdbx_seq_one_letter_code
_entity_poly.pdbx_strand_id
1 'polypeptide(L)'
;MSADLAQAIRHDGHAFLPGAALRAGFDPAGQALSGAAWEDFAASWDDLRPDEYMADGGRYRLRRHAIFHAEAGGVVQRDPDGPHYQTLNNNPLNGGVQRRFAPVLPAVAESPALAALLSGARAAFEAAGQGA
;
A
#
# COMPACT_ATOMS: atom_id res chain seq x y z
N MET A 1 19.03 -7.80 -1.81
CA MET A 1 17.56 -7.70 -1.66
C MET A 1 16.96 -6.55 -2.46
N SER A 2 17.19 -5.27 -2.11
CA SER A 2 16.58 -4.16 -2.89
C SER A 2 17.08 -4.15 -4.34
N ALA A 3 18.34 -4.46 -4.59
CA ALA A 3 18.91 -4.60 -5.94
C ALA A 3 18.26 -5.73 -6.76
N ASP A 4 18.00 -6.89 -6.13
CA ASP A 4 17.37 -8.04 -6.79
C ASP A 4 15.90 -7.75 -7.11
N LEU A 5 15.17 -7.14 -6.16
CA LEU A 5 13.80 -6.65 -6.37
C LEU A 5 13.75 -5.62 -7.50
N ALA A 6 14.68 -4.66 -7.51
CA ALA A 6 14.77 -3.63 -8.53
C ALA A 6 15.03 -4.21 -9.92
N GLN A 7 15.91 -5.21 -10.01
CA GLN A 7 16.20 -5.89 -11.27
C GLN A 7 14.98 -6.65 -11.80
N ALA A 8 14.28 -7.41 -10.95
CA ALA A 8 13.06 -8.12 -11.33
C ALA A 8 11.96 -7.14 -11.76
N ILE A 9 11.74 -6.04 -11.01
CA ILE A 9 10.76 -5.02 -11.39
C ILE A 9 11.10 -4.39 -12.75
N ARG A 10 12.38 -4.09 -13.03
CA ARG A 10 12.79 -3.53 -14.34
C ARG A 10 12.57 -4.51 -15.48
N HIS A 11 12.91 -5.77 -15.29
CA HIS A 11 12.89 -6.78 -16.35
C HIS A 11 11.48 -7.32 -16.59
N ASP A 12 10.76 -7.66 -15.52
CA ASP A 12 9.49 -8.39 -15.57
C ASP A 12 8.28 -7.50 -15.27
N GLY A 13 8.48 -6.24 -14.89
CA GLY A 13 7.43 -5.32 -14.46
C GLY A 13 6.84 -5.63 -13.08
N HIS A 14 7.32 -6.68 -12.41
CA HIS A 14 6.86 -7.12 -11.09
C HIS A 14 7.92 -7.98 -10.39
N ALA A 15 7.75 -8.20 -9.08
CA ALA A 15 8.57 -9.14 -8.32
C ALA A 15 7.72 -9.83 -7.24
N PHE A 16 7.89 -11.14 -7.06
CA PHE A 16 7.30 -11.87 -5.94
C PHE A 16 8.27 -11.88 -4.77
N LEU A 17 7.80 -11.45 -3.59
CA LEU A 17 8.60 -11.43 -2.37
C LEU A 17 7.92 -12.30 -1.30
N PRO A 18 8.52 -13.46 -0.92
CA PRO A 18 7.99 -14.29 0.15
C PRO A 18 7.91 -13.53 1.47
N GLY A 19 6.90 -13.79 2.30
CA GLY A 19 6.64 -13.03 3.53
C GLY A 19 7.82 -12.98 4.49
N ALA A 20 8.60 -14.06 4.63
CA ALA A 20 9.80 -14.07 5.45
C ALA A 20 10.91 -13.15 4.91
N ALA A 21 11.12 -13.15 3.59
CA ALA A 21 12.08 -12.26 2.94
C ALA A 21 11.62 -10.79 3.02
N LEU A 22 10.32 -10.54 2.88
CA LEU A 22 9.74 -9.21 3.09
C LEU A 22 10.01 -8.70 4.51
N ARG A 23 9.74 -9.51 5.54
CA ARG A 23 9.98 -9.11 6.94
C ARG A 23 11.46 -8.80 7.19
N ALA A 24 12.36 -9.71 6.80
CA ALA A 24 13.80 -9.52 6.94
C ALA A 24 14.31 -8.27 6.19
N GLY A 25 13.66 -7.95 5.08
CA GLY A 25 14.03 -6.84 4.21
C GLY A 25 13.51 -5.48 4.61
N PHE A 26 12.22 -5.40 4.93
CA PHE A 26 11.49 -4.16 5.16
C PHE A 26 11.49 -3.78 6.64
N ASP A 27 11.76 -4.74 7.52
CA ASP A 27 11.90 -4.53 8.96
C ASP A 27 13.05 -5.39 9.53
N PRO A 28 14.32 -5.05 9.23
CA PRO A 28 15.47 -5.84 9.69
C PRO A 28 15.59 -5.92 11.22
N ALA A 29 15.04 -4.94 11.94
CA ALA A 29 14.99 -4.94 13.40
C ALA A 29 13.89 -5.86 13.97
N GLY A 30 12.93 -6.27 13.14
CA GLY A 30 11.84 -7.17 13.50
C GLY A 30 10.80 -6.56 14.46
N GLN A 31 10.68 -5.24 14.51
CA GLN A 31 9.83 -4.55 15.49
C GLN A 31 8.47 -4.11 14.92
N ALA A 32 8.38 -3.87 13.62
CA ALA A 32 7.22 -3.31 12.95
C ALA A 32 6.36 -4.37 12.25
N LEU A 33 7.00 -5.40 11.70
CA LEU A 33 6.38 -6.50 10.98
C LEU A 33 6.47 -7.78 11.79
N SER A 34 6.31 -7.70 13.11
CA SER A 34 6.17 -8.86 14.00
C SER A 34 5.45 -8.46 15.30
N GLY A 35 5.05 -9.45 16.10
CA GLY A 35 4.40 -9.24 17.40
C GLY A 35 3.15 -8.35 17.33
N ALA A 36 2.92 -7.60 18.42
CA ALA A 36 1.71 -6.79 18.61
C ALA A 36 1.49 -5.75 17.49
N ALA A 37 2.55 -5.07 17.01
CA ALA A 37 2.42 -4.08 15.96
C ALA A 37 1.87 -4.67 14.65
N TRP A 38 2.31 -5.89 14.31
CA TRP A 38 1.78 -6.62 13.16
C TRP A 38 0.37 -7.17 13.42
N GLU A 39 0.11 -7.68 14.62
CA GLU A 39 -1.20 -8.20 15.02
C GLU A 39 -2.29 -7.11 14.97
N ASP A 40 -2.02 -5.93 15.51
CA ASP A 40 -2.93 -4.77 15.46
C ASP A 40 -3.18 -4.31 14.02
N PHE A 41 -2.13 -4.25 13.20
CA PHE A 41 -2.26 -3.92 11.78
C PHE A 41 -3.11 -4.95 11.03
N ALA A 42 -2.89 -6.25 11.29
CA ALA A 42 -3.66 -7.32 10.69
C ALA A 42 -5.13 -7.29 11.13
N ALA A 43 -5.41 -7.06 12.41
CA ALA A 43 -6.76 -6.95 12.96
C ALA A 43 -7.56 -5.79 12.36
N SER A 44 -6.90 -4.77 11.81
CA SER A 44 -7.59 -3.66 11.14
C SER A 44 -8.43 -4.08 9.93
N TRP A 45 -8.16 -5.25 9.33
CA TRP A 45 -8.99 -5.82 8.27
C TRP A 45 -10.40 -6.17 8.72
N ASP A 46 -10.62 -6.39 10.03
CA ASP A 46 -11.93 -6.71 10.59
C ASP A 46 -12.88 -5.49 10.69
N ASP A 47 -12.36 -4.25 10.54
CA ASP A 47 -13.13 -3.00 10.55
C ASP A 47 -13.15 -2.28 9.19
N LEU A 48 -13.09 -3.04 8.08
CA LEU A 48 -13.33 -2.46 6.76
C LEU A 48 -14.81 -2.11 6.54
N ARG A 49 -15.07 -1.15 5.64
CA ARG A 49 -16.42 -0.65 5.34
C ARG A 49 -16.88 -1.08 3.95
N PRO A 50 -18.18 -1.30 3.72
CA PRO A 50 -18.70 -1.62 2.40
C PRO A 50 -18.24 -0.63 1.32
N ASP A 51 -17.86 -1.14 0.16
CA ASP A 51 -17.59 -0.34 -1.03
C ASP A 51 -18.91 0.09 -1.69
N GLU A 52 -19.23 1.37 -1.59
CA GLU A 52 -20.47 1.96 -2.12
C GLU A 52 -20.46 2.21 -3.64
N TYR A 53 -19.35 1.93 -4.32
CA TYR A 53 -19.16 2.24 -5.74
C TYR A 53 -19.04 0.99 -6.62
N MET A 54 -19.58 -0.14 -6.19
CA MET A 54 -19.60 -1.35 -7.00
C MET A 54 -20.69 -1.30 -8.06
N ALA A 55 -20.30 -1.36 -9.35
CA ALA A 55 -21.23 -1.30 -10.48
C ALA A 55 -22.27 -2.43 -10.52
N ASP A 56 -21.99 -3.57 -9.90
CA ASP A 56 -22.90 -4.72 -9.84
C ASP A 56 -23.89 -4.66 -8.66
N GLY A 57 -23.83 -3.62 -7.82
CA GLY A 57 -24.65 -3.48 -6.62
C GLY A 57 -24.35 -4.53 -5.54
N GLY A 58 -23.25 -5.27 -5.65
CA GLY A 58 -22.83 -6.22 -4.63
C GLY A 58 -22.48 -5.53 -3.31
N ARG A 59 -22.35 -6.31 -2.24
CA ARG A 59 -21.92 -5.81 -0.91
C ARG A 59 -20.72 -6.58 -0.34
N TYR A 60 -20.06 -7.38 -1.18
CA TYR A 60 -19.01 -8.30 -0.75
C TYR A 60 -17.62 -7.65 -0.65
N ARG A 61 -17.41 -6.48 -1.26
CA ARG A 61 -16.13 -5.76 -1.18
C ARG A 61 -16.18 -4.78 -0.02
N LEU A 62 -15.26 -4.96 0.93
CA LEU A 62 -15.01 -4.00 2.01
C LEU A 62 -13.66 -3.30 1.75
N ARG A 63 -13.58 -2.01 2.03
CA ARG A 63 -12.32 -1.25 1.92
C ARG A 63 -12.31 0.05 2.71
N ARG A 64 -11.09 0.55 2.91
CA ARG A 64 -10.78 1.91 3.32
C ARG A 64 -9.71 2.49 2.38
N HIS A 65 -9.54 3.80 2.35
CA HIS A 65 -8.58 4.50 1.49
C HIS A 65 -7.80 5.57 2.25
N ALA A 66 -6.53 5.72 1.93
CA ALA A 66 -5.66 6.81 2.36
C ALA A 66 -4.64 7.11 1.26
N ILE A 67 -4.13 8.33 1.27
CA ILE A 67 -3.14 8.83 0.32
C ILE A 67 -1.86 9.12 1.09
N PHE A 68 -0.74 8.71 0.52
CA PHE A 68 0.59 9.00 1.05
C PHE A 68 1.46 9.54 -0.06
N HIS A 69 2.33 10.49 0.26
CA HIS A 69 3.40 10.92 -0.61
C HIS A 69 4.74 10.37 -0.10
N ALA A 70 5.60 9.98 -1.04
CA ALA A 70 6.90 9.42 -0.76
C ALA A 70 7.92 10.05 -1.71
N GLU A 71 8.83 10.85 -1.16
CA GLU A 71 9.94 11.44 -1.91
C GLU A 71 11.15 10.50 -1.95
N ALA A 72 11.99 10.68 -2.97
CA ALA A 72 13.24 9.94 -3.12
C ALA A 72 14.13 10.13 -1.88
N GLY A 73 14.46 9.04 -1.17
CA GLY A 73 15.23 9.10 0.08
C GLY A 73 14.50 9.72 1.28
N GLY A 74 13.23 10.13 1.11
CA GLY A 74 12.44 10.85 2.11
C GLY A 74 11.63 9.94 3.04
N VAL A 75 11.02 10.57 4.05
CA VAL A 75 10.02 9.94 4.92
C VAL A 75 8.68 9.90 4.17
N VAL A 76 7.97 8.76 4.24
CA VAL A 76 6.61 8.65 3.71
C VAL A 76 5.65 9.42 4.61
N GLN A 77 4.86 10.31 4.04
CA GLN A 77 3.94 11.18 4.78
C GLN A 77 2.50 10.95 4.33
N ARG A 78 1.56 11.03 5.27
CA ARG A 78 0.13 10.93 4.99
C ARG A 78 -0.39 12.26 4.45
N ASP A 79 -1.09 12.21 3.33
CA ASP A 79 -1.83 13.33 2.77
C ASP A 79 -3.28 13.37 3.32
N PRO A 80 -3.97 14.51 3.20
CA PRO A 80 -5.40 14.59 3.49
C PRO A 80 -6.20 13.51 2.73
N ASP A 81 -7.18 12.92 3.40
CA ASP A 81 -8.03 11.91 2.77
C ASP A 81 -8.73 12.48 1.54
N GLY A 82 -8.53 11.84 0.40
CA GLY A 82 -9.01 12.29 -0.89
C GLY A 82 -9.78 11.22 -1.67
N PRO A 83 -10.50 11.62 -2.73
CA PRO A 83 -11.15 10.66 -3.60
C PRO A 83 -10.11 9.82 -4.34
N HIS A 84 -10.40 8.54 -4.52
CA HIS A 84 -9.72 7.72 -5.49
C HIS A 84 -10.32 7.98 -6.88
N TYR A 85 -9.48 8.33 -7.84
CA TYR A 85 -9.89 8.57 -9.23
C TYR A 85 -9.17 7.64 -10.18
N GLN A 86 -9.92 7.05 -11.11
CA GLN A 86 -9.39 6.28 -12.22
C GLN A 86 -10.02 6.81 -13.50
N THR A 87 -9.22 7.00 -14.54
CA THR A 87 -9.73 7.33 -15.88
C THR A 87 -10.54 6.16 -16.45
N LEU A 88 -11.41 6.43 -17.42
CA LEU A 88 -12.12 5.37 -18.15
C LEU A 88 -11.15 4.44 -18.90
N ASN A 89 -10.01 4.96 -19.36
CA ASN A 89 -8.97 4.16 -19.99
C ASN A 89 -8.37 3.12 -19.03
N ASN A 90 -8.25 3.44 -17.74
CA ASN A 90 -7.67 2.55 -16.73
C ASN A 90 -8.71 1.61 -16.10
N ASN A 91 -9.97 2.03 -15.99
CA ASN A 91 -11.06 1.22 -15.45
C ASN A 91 -12.35 1.47 -16.26
N PRO A 92 -12.58 0.72 -17.35
CA PRO A 92 -13.73 0.94 -18.22
C PRO A 92 -15.08 0.77 -17.53
N LEU A 93 -15.15 -0.07 -16.49
CA LEU A 93 -16.40 -0.38 -15.80
C LEU A 93 -16.83 0.69 -14.80
N ASN A 94 -15.87 1.41 -14.21
CA ASN A 94 -16.18 2.33 -13.10
C ASN A 94 -15.48 3.70 -13.21
N GLY A 95 -14.58 3.90 -14.17
CA GLY A 95 -13.74 5.09 -14.30
C GLY A 95 -14.53 6.38 -14.60
N GLY A 96 -13.86 7.52 -14.54
CA GLY A 96 -14.48 8.84 -14.75
C GLY A 96 -15.23 9.39 -13.54
N VAL A 97 -15.27 8.65 -12.43
CA VAL A 97 -15.91 9.06 -11.17
C VAL A 97 -14.87 9.20 -10.05
N GLN A 98 -14.97 10.28 -9.29
CA GLN A 98 -14.22 10.46 -8.04
C GLN A 98 -14.90 9.68 -6.91
N ARG A 99 -14.22 8.69 -6.34
CA ARG A 99 -14.79 7.81 -5.31
C ARG A 99 -14.23 8.16 -3.93
N ARG A 100 -15.09 8.63 -3.03
CA ARG A 100 -14.72 8.84 -1.62
C ARG A 100 -15.07 7.59 -0.83
N PHE A 101 -14.06 6.80 -0.49
CA PHE A 101 -14.21 5.65 0.40
C PHE A 101 -14.06 6.06 1.87
N ALA A 102 -14.45 5.17 2.78
CA ALA A 102 -14.14 5.36 4.20
C ALA A 102 -12.62 5.52 4.40
N PRO A 103 -12.16 6.47 5.23
CA PRO A 103 -10.74 6.70 5.41
C PRO A 103 -10.08 5.54 6.17
N VAL A 104 -8.80 5.27 5.89
CA VAL A 104 -7.98 4.43 6.77
C VAL A 104 -7.87 5.10 8.13
N LEU A 105 -8.07 4.34 9.20
CA LEU A 105 -8.05 4.85 10.56
C LEU A 105 -6.67 5.42 10.92
N PRO A 106 -6.57 6.51 11.71
CA PRO A 106 -5.29 7.05 12.16
C PRO A 106 -4.36 6.00 12.78
N ALA A 107 -4.89 5.13 13.66
CA ALA A 107 -4.12 4.05 14.28
C ALA A 107 -3.47 3.07 13.28
N VAL A 108 -4.07 2.87 12.11
CA VAL A 108 -3.52 2.03 11.04
C VAL A 108 -2.55 2.82 10.17
N ALA A 109 -2.94 4.04 9.80
CA ALA A 109 -2.16 4.93 8.96
C ALA A 109 -0.82 5.35 9.60
N GLU A 110 -0.79 5.42 10.93
CA GLU A 110 0.37 5.78 11.75
C GLU A 110 1.06 4.54 12.36
N SER A 111 0.61 3.32 12.01
CA SER A 111 1.16 2.09 12.58
C SER A 111 2.62 1.86 12.13
N PRO A 112 3.47 1.30 13.01
CA PRO A 112 4.83 0.90 12.62
C PRO A 112 4.84 -0.07 11.44
N ALA A 113 3.88 -1.00 11.40
CA ALA A 113 3.74 -1.98 10.33
C ALA A 113 3.54 -1.32 8.96
N LEU A 114 2.58 -0.39 8.85
CA LEU A 114 2.34 0.29 7.58
C LEU A 114 3.53 1.17 7.18
N ALA A 115 4.16 1.85 8.13
CA ALA A 115 5.34 2.67 7.87
C ALA A 115 6.50 1.84 7.30
N ALA A 116 6.78 0.66 7.87
CA ALA A 116 7.81 -0.25 7.37
C ALA A 116 7.48 -0.77 5.96
N LEU A 117 6.22 -1.14 5.70
CA LEU A 117 5.77 -1.58 4.37
C LEU A 117 5.94 -0.49 3.31
N LEU A 118 5.49 0.74 3.60
CA LEU A 118 5.58 1.86 2.67
C LEU A 118 7.03 2.28 2.43
N SER A 119 7.85 2.33 3.47
CA SER A 119 9.28 2.68 3.37
C SER A 119 10.07 1.65 2.55
N GLY A 120 9.83 0.36 2.80
CA GLY A 120 10.45 -0.73 2.03
C GLY A 120 10.03 -0.72 0.57
N ALA A 121 8.74 -0.50 0.29
CA ALA A 121 8.24 -0.38 -1.08
C ALA A 121 8.85 0.83 -1.81
N ARG A 122 8.89 2.01 -1.16
CA ARG A 122 9.56 3.21 -1.67
C ARG A 122 11.00 2.90 -2.07
N ALA A 123 11.79 2.31 -1.17
CA ALA A 123 13.19 1.98 -1.44
C ALA A 123 13.36 0.99 -2.62
N ALA A 124 12.45 0.02 -2.76
CA ALA A 124 12.48 -0.93 -3.88
C ALA A 124 12.17 -0.24 -5.22
N PHE A 125 11.14 0.63 -5.28
CA PHE A 125 10.79 1.36 -6.50
C PHE A 125 11.83 2.42 -6.87
N GLU A 126 12.43 3.11 -5.90
CA GLU A 126 13.56 4.02 -6.15
C GLU A 126 14.74 3.29 -6.79
N ALA A 127 15.13 2.14 -6.22
CA ALA A 127 16.20 1.33 -6.78
C ALA A 127 15.85 0.80 -8.19
N ALA A 128 14.56 0.56 -8.47
CA ALA A 128 14.09 0.15 -9.79
C ALA A 128 14.17 1.29 -10.82
N GLY A 129 13.82 2.51 -10.42
CA GLY A 129 13.83 3.71 -11.29
C GLY A 129 15.23 4.29 -11.54
N GLN A 130 16.21 3.97 -10.69
CA GLN A 130 17.61 4.31 -10.93
C GLN A 130 18.15 3.48 -12.12
N GLY A 131 18.48 4.17 -13.22
CA GLY A 131 19.03 3.56 -14.46
C GLY A 131 18.03 3.41 -15.61
N ALA A 132 16.84 3.99 -15.52
CA ALA A 132 15.93 4.21 -16.65
C ALA A 132 16.30 5.47 -17.44
#